data_AF-A0A5C8T786-F1
#
_entry.id   AF-A0A5C8T786-F1
#
_cell.length_a   1.000
_cell.length_b   1.000
_cell.length_c   1.000
_cell.angle_alpha   90.00
_cell.angle_beta   90.00
_cell.angle_gamma   90.00
#
_symmetry.space_group_name_H-M   'P 1'
#
loop_
_entity.id
_entity.type
_entity.pdbx_description
1 polymer ?
#
loop_
_entity_poly.entity_id
_entity_poly.type
_entity_poly.pdbx_seq_one_letter_code
_entity_poly.pdbx_strand_id
1 'polypeptide(L)'
;MNARIPRRVVFGGALMLIAPNTAIAVEPDPIFAAILAVQQASAALTAALDGLNENDPIQMRRADEAADRDAGARNALAKVRPSTRAGFHALIRFHAEDVTWMEPDTFGALALRDLADALDAFTETATPAIPASRHSAMQDPR
;
A
#
# COMPACT_ATOMS: atom_id res chain seq x y z
N MET A 1 58.29 -56.19 19.70
CA MET A 1 58.70 -55.16 18.71
C MET A 1 57.46 -54.39 18.27
N ASN A 2 57.63 -53.11 17.91
CA ASN A 2 56.70 -52.16 17.25
C ASN A 2 55.61 -52.82 16.37
N ALA A 3 54.41 -52.29 16.10
CA ALA A 3 53.75 -50.98 16.27
C ALA A 3 52.23 -51.18 15.96
N ARG A 4 51.25 -50.26 16.04
CA ARG A 4 51.08 -48.83 16.44
C ARG A 4 49.57 -48.63 16.74
N ILE A 5 49.15 -47.69 17.61
CA ILE A 5 47.72 -47.39 17.86
C ILE A 5 47.24 -46.25 16.94
N PRO A 6 46.18 -46.43 16.12
CA PRO A 6 45.53 -45.33 15.42
C PRO A 6 44.53 -44.60 16.32
N ARG A 7 44.80 -43.34 16.64
CA ARG A 7 43.84 -42.41 17.26
C ARG A 7 42.67 -42.17 16.30
N ARG A 8 41.42 -42.41 16.72
CA ARG A 8 40.24 -41.82 16.05
C ARG A 8 39.80 -40.58 16.82
N VAL A 9 39.61 -39.50 16.07
CA VAL A 9 39.28 -38.16 16.57
C VAL A 9 37.82 -38.11 17.00
N VAL A 10 37.57 -37.55 18.19
CA VAL A 10 36.22 -37.21 18.64
C VAL A 10 35.83 -35.87 18.00
N PHE A 11 34.92 -35.89 17.04
CA PHE A 11 34.30 -34.67 16.52
C PHE A 11 33.13 -34.27 17.42
N GLY A 12 33.38 -33.31 18.31
CA GLY A 12 32.34 -32.57 19.01
C GLY A 12 31.64 -31.62 18.04
N GLY A 13 30.58 -32.09 17.37
CA GLY A 13 29.70 -31.24 16.58
C GLY A 13 28.72 -30.53 17.51
N ALA A 14 28.97 -29.25 17.81
CA ALA A 14 28.01 -28.43 18.55
C ALA A 14 26.73 -28.24 17.72
N LEU A 15 25.62 -28.81 18.20
CA LEU A 15 24.30 -28.61 17.62
C LEU A 15 23.85 -27.16 17.92
N MET A 16 24.22 -26.23 17.04
CA MET A 16 23.82 -24.84 17.17
C MET A 16 22.31 -24.75 16.90
N LEU A 17 21.52 -24.62 17.97
CA LEU A 17 20.08 -24.52 17.91
C LEU A 17 19.70 -23.15 17.31
N ILE A 18 19.56 -23.09 15.99
CA ILE A 18 19.00 -21.91 15.31
C ILE A 18 17.52 -21.85 15.71
N ALA A 19 17.20 -20.99 16.68
CA ALA A 19 15.82 -20.64 16.96
C ALA A 19 15.20 -20.04 15.68
N PRO A 20 13.99 -20.45 15.27
CA PRO A 20 13.31 -19.80 14.17
C PRO A 20 13.08 -18.34 14.56
N ASN A 21 13.72 -17.43 13.83
CA ASN A 21 13.40 -16.02 13.92
C ASN A 21 11.96 -15.87 13.41
N THR A 22 11.00 -15.75 14.32
CA THR A 22 9.59 -15.59 13.97
C THR A 22 9.42 -14.27 13.23
N ALA A 23 9.48 -14.32 11.91
CA ALA A 23 9.23 -13.17 11.07
C ALA A 23 7.82 -12.69 11.39
N ILE A 24 7.72 -11.53 12.07
CA ILE A 24 6.45 -10.89 12.37
C ILE A 24 5.86 -10.51 11.01
N ALA A 25 4.87 -11.28 10.56
CA ALA A 25 4.10 -10.92 9.38
C ALA A 25 3.37 -9.60 9.71
N VAL A 26 3.87 -8.50 9.15
CA VAL A 26 3.20 -7.21 9.23
C VAL A 26 1.92 -7.34 8.41
N GLU A 27 0.79 -7.38 9.09
CA GLU A 27 -0.51 -7.47 8.44
C GLU A 27 -0.72 -6.24 7.52
N PRO A 28 -1.17 -6.42 6.27
CA PRO A 28 -1.43 -5.31 5.37
C PRO A 28 -2.44 -4.32 5.97
N ASP A 29 -2.24 -3.03 5.73
CA ASP A 29 -3.16 -2.00 6.21
C ASP A 29 -4.58 -2.25 5.64
N PRO A 30 -5.61 -2.42 6.50
CA PRO A 30 -6.96 -2.80 6.05
C PRO A 30 -7.60 -1.79 5.09
N ILE A 31 -7.10 -0.56 5.04
CA ILE A 31 -7.61 0.46 4.12
C ILE A 31 -7.43 0.07 2.65
N PHE A 32 -6.36 -0.67 2.29
CA PHE A 32 -6.13 -1.08 0.90
C PHE A 32 -7.21 -2.05 0.40
N ALA A 33 -7.61 -3.00 1.24
CA ALA A 33 -8.70 -3.92 0.92
C ALA A 33 -10.05 -3.18 0.80
N ALA A 34 -10.28 -2.19 1.66
CA ALA A 34 -11.50 -1.38 1.63
C ALA A 34 -11.58 -0.48 0.37
N ILE A 35 -10.49 0.17 -0.01
CA ILE A 35 -10.39 0.97 -1.25
C ILE A 35 -10.64 0.08 -2.47
N LEU A 36 -9.98 -1.09 -2.55
CA LEU A 36 -10.14 -2.03 -3.65
C LEU A 36 -11.60 -2.53 -3.77
N ALA A 37 -12.27 -2.79 -2.64
CA ALA A 37 -13.68 -3.18 -2.64
C ALA A 37 -14.60 -2.10 -3.22
N VAL A 38 -14.35 -0.81 -2.91
CA VAL A 38 -15.10 0.30 -3.53
C VAL A 38 -14.80 0.39 -5.02
N GLN A 39 -13.53 0.35 -5.43
CA GLN A 39 -13.16 0.42 -6.85
C GLN A 39 -13.82 -0.71 -7.68
N GLN A 40 -13.87 -1.93 -7.14
CA GLN A 40 -14.55 -3.06 -7.78
C GLN A 40 -16.08 -2.87 -7.84
N ALA A 41 -16.71 -2.35 -6.77
CA ALA A 41 -18.14 -2.10 -6.74
C ALA A 41 -18.55 -0.96 -7.68
N SER A 42 -17.80 0.15 -7.68
CA SER A 42 -18.00 1.28 -8.61
C SER A 42 -17.83 0.84 -10.07
N ALA A 43 -16.80 0.06 -10.40
CA ALA A 43 -16.63 -0.47 -11.75
C ALA A 43 -17.78 -1.40 -12.17
N ALA A 44 -18.29 -2.23 -11.25
CA ALA A 44 -19.45 -3.08 -11.50
C ALA A 44 -20.75 -2.29 -11.67
N LEU A 45 -20.92 -1.17 -10.96
CA LEU A 45 -22.03 -0.24 -11.15
C LEU A 45 -21.94 0.46 -12.51
N THR A 46 -20.79 1.02 -12.87
CA THR A 46 -20.58 1.63 -14.20
C THR A 46 -20.90 0.64 -15.32
N ALA A 47 -20.47 -0.62 -15.20
CA ALA A 47 -20.78 -1.67 -16.18
C ALA A 47 -22.25 -2.14 -16.18
N ALA A 48 -23.01 -1.90 -15.10
CA ALA A 48 -24.44 -2.17 -15.04
C ALA A 48 -25.31 -1.01 -15.56
N LEU A 49 -24.77 0.22 -15.54
CA LEU A 49 -25.39 1.42 -16.11
C LEU A 49 -25.09 1.57 -17.62
N ASP A 50 -23.96 1.06 -18.10
CA ASP A 50 -23.61 1.11 -19.53
C ASP A 50 -24.63 0.35 -20.39
N GLY A 51 -25.26 1.06 -21.31
CA GLY A 51 -26.32 0.52 -22.18
C GLY A 51 -27.63 0.17 -21.46
N LEU A 52 -27.85 0.59 -20.22
CA LEU A 52 -29.05 0.28 -19.42
C LEU A 52 -30.35 0.71 -20.14
N ASN A 53 -31.26 -0.24 -20.36
CA ASN A 53 -32.64 0.06 -20.73
C ASN A 53 -33.52 0.17 -19.49
N GLU A 54 -33.90 1.38 -19.11
CA GLU A 54 -34.76 1.65 -17.95
C GLU A 54 -36.15 0.98 -18.03
N ASN A 55 -36.61 0.62 -19.23
CA ASN A 55 -37.88 -0.09 -19.43
C ASN A 55 -37.75 -1.62 -19.27
N ASP A 56 -36.54 -2.15 -19.08
CA ASP A 56 -36.31 -3.57 -18.78
C ASP A 56 -36.17 -3.77 -17.26
N PRO A 57 -37.17 -4.38 -16.59
CA PRO A 57 -37.17 -4.55 -15.13
C PRO A 57 -36.09 -5.53 -14.63
N ILE A 58 -35.47 -6.33 -15.51
CA ILE A 58 -34.34 -7.19 -15.16
C ILE A 58 -33.02 -6.39 -15.20
N GLN A 59 -32.87 -5.47 -16.14
CA GLN A 59 -31.69 -4.60 -16.19
C GLN A 59 -31.72 -3.57 -15.07
N MET A 60 -32.86 -2.91 -14.83
CA MET A 60 -33.04 -1.99 -13.69
C MET A 60 -32.67 -2.64 -12.37
N ARG A 61 -33.19 -3.85 -12.08
CA ARG A 61 -32.85 -4.58 -10.86
C ARG A 61 -31.34 -4.85 -10.72
N ARG A 62 -30.64 -5.17 -11.82
CA ARG A 62 -29.19 -5.40 -11.81
C ARG A 62 -28.40 -4.12 -11.54
N ALA A 63 -28.88 -2.99 -12.05
CA ALA A 63 -28.32 -1.66 -11.75
C ALA A 63 -28.55 -1.29 -10.28
N ASP A 64 -29.77 -1.49 -9.75
CA ASP A 64 -30.10 -1.28 -8.33
C ASP A 64 -29.22 -2.16 -7.42
N GLU A 65 -29.12 -3.46 -7.70
CA GLU A 65 -28.26 -4.41 -6.98
C GLU A 65 -26.76 -4.07 -7.09
N ALA A 66 -26.32 -3.35 -8.13
CA ALA A 66 -24.97 -2.83 -8.25
C ALA A 66 -24.78 -1.53 -7.44
N ALA A 67 -25.77 -0.65 -7.43
CA ALA A 67 -25.78 0.60 -6.67
C ALA A 67 -25.77 0.33 -5.16
N ASP A 68 -26.58 -0.63 -4.68
CA ASP A 68 -26.57 -1.09 -3.28
C ASP A 68 -25.20 -1.64 -2.86
N ARG A 69 -24.50 -2.34 -3.77
CA ARG A 69 -23.15 -2.86 -3.50
C ARG A 69 -22.10 -1.76 -3.46
N ASP A 70 -22.17 -0.77 -4.34
CA ASP A 70 -21.28 0.40 -4.33
C ASP A 70 -21.48 1.25 -3.06
N ALA A 71 -22.74 1.60 -2.76
CA ALA A 71 -23.10 2.30 -1.54
C ALA A 71 -22.69 1.51 -0.28
N GLY A 72 -22.87 0.18 -0.28
CA GLY A 72 -22.41 -0.70 0.79
C GLY A 72 -20.89 -0.68 0.98
N ALA A 73 -20.13 -0.74 -0.11
CA ALA A 73 -18.67 -0.67 -0.08
C ALA A 73 -18.17 0.70 0.40
N ARG A 74 -18.73 1.81 -0.09
CA ARG A 74 -18.40 3.19 0.34
C ARG A 74 -18.69 3.38 1.83
N ASN A 75 -19.85 2.89 2.30
CA ASN A 75 -20.22 2.89 3.72
C ASN A 75 -19.32 2.00 4.60
N ALA A 76 -18.69 0.97 4.03
CA ALA A 76 -17.68 0.17 4.73
C ALA A 76 -16.35 0.91 4.80
N LEU A 77 -15.87 1.47 3.68
CA LEU A 77 -14.63 2.25 3.60
C LEU A 77 -14.62 3.43 4.59
N ALA A 78 -15.74 4.16 4.71
CA ALA A 78 -15.89 5.27 5.66
C ALA A 78 -15.68 4.89 7.14
N LYS A 79 -15.73 3.59 7.48
CA LYS A 79 -15.54 3.05 8.84
C LYS A 79 -14.11 2.53 9.06
N VAL A 80 -13.34 2.29 8.00
CA VAL A 80 -11.97 1.80 8.10
C VAL A 80 -11.03 2.96 8.38
N ARG A 81 -10.09 2.77 9.32
CA ARG A 81 -9.03 3.74 9.61
C ARG A 81 -7.69 3.15 9.15
N PRO A 82 -6.91 3.87 8.33
CA PRO A 82 -5.56 3.44 8.01
C PRO A 82 -4.69 3.41 9.28
N SER A 83 -3.85 2.39 9.39
CA SER A 83 -2.90 2.20 10.50
C SER A 83 -1.46 2.58 10.13
N THR A 84 -1.20 2.75 8.83
CA THR A 84 0.13 3.02 8.26
C THR A 84 0.13 4.33 7.47
N ARG A 85 1.31 4.97 7.37
CA ARG A 85 1.48 6.17 6.52
C ARG A 85 1.11 5.89 5.05
N ALA A 86 1.47 4.70 4.53
CA ALA A 86 1.12 4.29 3.18
C ALA A 86 -0.40 4.19 2.98
N GLY A 87 -1.13 3.63 3.96
CA GLY A 87 -2.59 3.59 3.95
C GLY A 87 -3.24 4.96 4.01
N PHE A 88 -2.71 5.88 4.82
CA PHE A 88 -3.16 7.29 4.83
C PHE A 88 -2.97 7.96 3.46
N HIS A 89 -1.80 7.78 2.83
CA HIS A 89 -1.55 8.32 1.49
C HIS A 89 -2.52 7.74 0.45
N ALA A 90 -2.78 6.43 0.49
CA ALA A 90 -3.70 5.76 -0.42
C ALA A 90 -5.14 6.27 -0.28
N LEU A 91 -5.61 6.49 0.97
CA LEU A 91 -6.94 7.04 1.23
C LEU A 91 -7.09 8.49 0.75
N ILE A 92 -6.04 9.30 0.88
CA ILE A 92 -6.02 10.68 0.37
C ILE A 92 -6.16 10.69 -1.15
N ARG A 93 -5.34 9.90 -1.87
CA ARG A 93 -5.41 9.81 -3.34
C ARG A 93 -6.78 9.31 -3.80
N PHE A 94 -7.31 8.23 -3.19
CA PHE A 94 -8.63 7.71 -3.49
C PHE A 94 -9.73 8.78 -3.37
N HIS A 95 -9.74 9.56 -2.28
CA HIS A 95 -10.71 10.65 -2.14
C HIS A 95 -10.46 11.82 -3.10
N ALA A 96 -9.21 12.18 -3.41
CA ALA A 96 -8.93 13.22 -4.39
C ALA A 96 -9.48 12.85 -5.79
N GLU A 97 -9.31 11.60 -6.21
CA GLU A 97 -9.90 11.06 -7.46
C GLU A 97 -11.44 11.10 -7.43
N ASP A 98 -12.05 10.58 -6.35
CA ASP A 98 -13.51 10.44 -6.20
C ASP A 98 -14.25 11.79 -6.11
N VAL A 99 -13.73 12.78 -5.37
CA VAL A 99 -14.38 14.10 -5.25
C VAL A 99 -14.17 14.95 -6.51
N THR A 100 -13.05 14.78 -7.23
CA THR A 100 -12.84 15.44 -8.54
C THR A 100 -13.88 15.00 -9.58
N TRP A 101 -14.40 13.77 -9.46
CA TRP A 101 -15.47 13.28 -10.34
C TRP A 101 -16.88 13.80 -9.96
N MET A 102 -17.14 14.01 -8.67
CA MET A 102 -18.46 14.44 -8.18
C MET A 102 -18.65 15.96 -8.11
N GLU A 103 -17.75 16.69 -7.44
CA GLU A 103 -17.86 18.15 -7.22
C GLU A 103 -16.46 18.84 -7.23
N PRO A 104 -15.83 18.97 -8.41
CA PRO A 104 -14.41 19.34 -8.55
C PRO A 104 -14.04 20.73 -8.01
N ASP A 105 -14.97 21.68 -8.02
CA ASP A 105 -14.72 23.09 -7.67
C ASP A 105 -14.98 23.40 -6.18
N THR A 106 -15.30 22.40 -5.35
CA THR A 106 -15.46 22.61 -3.91
C THR A 106 -14.11 22.82 -3.22
N PHE A 107 -14.08 23.66 -2.18
CA PHE A 107 -12.88 23.82 -1.34
C PHE A 107 -12.38 22.49 -0.74
N GLY A 108 -13.27 21.52 -0.53
CA GLY A 108 -12.90 20.16 -0.10
C GLY A 108 -12.18 19.36 -1.20
N ALA A 109 -12.71 19.37 -2.42
CA ALA A 109 -12.08 18.72 -3.58
C ALA A 109 -10.69 19.31 -3.87
N LEU A 110 -10.60 20.64 -3.92
CA LEU A 110 -9.35 21.37 -4.17
C LEU A 110 -8.30 21.03 -3.10
N ALA A 111 -8.67 21.06 -1.82
CA ALA A 111 -7.75 20.72 -0.73
C ALA A 111 -7.29 19.25 -0.75
N LEU A 112 -8.15 18.31 -1.18
CA LEU A 112 -7.78 16.89 -1.33
C LEU A 112 -6.85 16.67 -2.52
N ARG A 113 -7.10 17.32 -3.67
CA ARG A 113 -6.22 17.29 -4.84
C ARG A 113 -4.85 17.85 -4.51
N ASP A 114 -4.79 19.07 -3.96
CA ASP A 114 -3.52 19.74 -3.63
C ASP A 114 -2.72 18.94 -2.59
N LEU A 115 -3.40 18.21 -1.69
CA LEU A 115 -2.77 17.28 -0.74
C LEU A 115 -2.24 16.02 -1.45
N ALA A 116 -2.98 15.44 -2.39
CA ALA A 116 -2.54 14.28 -3.17
C ALA A 116 -1.30 14.63 -4.03
N ASP A 117 -1.33 15.75 -4.75
CA ASP A 117 -0.21 16.25 -5.57
C ASP A 117 1.06 16.44 -4.71
N ALA A 118 0.91 16.97 -3.49
CA ALA A 118 2.03 17.14 -2.56
C ALA A 118 2.63 15.79 -2.11
N LEU A 119 1.81 14.75 -1.89
CA LEU A 119 2.31 13.43 -1.49
C LEU A 119 3.21 12.81 -2.57
N ASP A 120 2.92 13.08 -3.84
CA ASP A 120 3.69 12.56 -4.98
C ASP A 120 5.05 13.26 -5.07
N ALA A 121 5.06 14.60 -4.97
CA ALA A 121 6.30 15.40 -4.94
C ALA A 121 7.24 15.05 -3.76
N PHE A 122 6.68 14.72 -2.58
CA PHE A 122 7.48 14.22 -1.44
C PHE A 122 8.00 12.79 -1.61
N THR A 123 7.46 12.02 -2.55
CA THR A 123 7.96 10.67 -2.85
C THR A 123 9.16 10.75 -3.80
N GLU A 124 9.15 11.66 -4.78
CA GLU A 124 10.28 11.87 -5.72
C GLU A 124 11.52 12.49 -5.06
N THR A 125 11.33 13.38 -4.07
CA THR A 125 12.42 14.08 -3.38
C THR A 125 13.10 13.25 -2.28
N ALA A 126 12.69 12.00 -2.05
CA ALA A 126 13.15 11.15 -0.95
C ALA A 126 14.57 10.56 -1.13
N THR A 127 15.31 10.91 -2.19
CA THR A 127 16.76 10.65 -2.28
C THR A 127 17.53 11.94 -1.98
N PRO A 128 17.93 12.20 -0.71
CA PRO A 128 18.98 13.17 -0.46
C PRO A 128 20.26 12.63 -1.08
N ALA A 129 20.68 13.24 -2.20
CA ALA A 129 22.02 13.04 -2.72
C ALA A 129 23.00 13.54 -1.65
N ILE A 130 23.55 12.61 -0.85
CA ILE A 130 24.58 12.93 0.12
C ILE A 130 25.73 13.56 -0.66
N PRO A 131 26.03 14.87 -0.48
CA PRO A 131 27.21 15.43 -1.11
C PRO A 131 28.39 14.69 -0.48
N ALA A 132 29.10 13.90 -1.29
CA ALA A 132 30.27 13.19 -0.83
C ALA A 132 31.29 14.23 -0.35
N SER A 133 31.33 14.44 0.97
CA SER A 133 32.23 15.39 1.62
C SER A 133 33.64 15.07 1.16
N ARG A 134 34.21 15.91 0.30
CA ARG A 134 35.63 15.89 -0.01
C ARG A 134 36.37 16.25 1.28
N HIS A 135 36.70 15.21 2.04
CA HIS A 135 37.50 15.30 3.24
C HIS A 135 38.79 16.04 2.88
N SER A 136 39.13 17.06 3.66
CA SER A 136 40.28 17.92 3.38
C SER A 136 41.56 17.12 3.28
N ALA A 137 42.11 17.00 2.07
CA ALA A 137 43.53 16.73 1.90
C ALA A 137 44.29 18.05 2.11
N MET A 138 44.48 18.41 3.38
CA MET A 138 45.42 19.47 3.77
C MET A 138 46.83 18.97 3.48
N GLN A 139 47.34 19.26 2.28
CA GLN A 139 48.71 18.98 1.87
C GLN A 139 49.54 20.25 1.83
N ASP A 140 50.04 20.62 3.01
CA ASP A 140 51.37 21.24 3.20
C ASP A 140 51.76 20.90 4.66
N PRO A 141 53.02 20.51 4.97
CA PRO A 141 54.20 21.31 4.66
C PRO A 141 55.41 20.55 4.08
N ARG A 142 56.16 21.18 3.16
CA ARG A 142 57.64 21.36 3.24
C ARG A 142 58.25 22.08 2.04
#